data_AF-A0A960R3R0-F1
#
_entry.id   AF-A0A960R3R0-F1
#
_cell.length_a   1.000
_cell.length_b   1.000
_cell.length_c   1.000
_cell.angle_alpha   90.00
_cell.angle_beta   90.00
_cell.angle_gamma   90.00
#
_symmetry.space_group_name_H-M   'P 1'
#
loop_
_entity.id
_entity.type
_entity.pdbx_description
1 polymer ?
#
loop_
_entity_poly.entity_id
_entity_poly.type
_entity_poly.pdbx_seq_one_letter_code
_entity_poly.pdbx_strand_id
1 'polypeptide(L)'
;MKTLASLLICAPLTALAAPPAAPPKAPDVPAELPAKIELLQPGVTLTLLAEHPDLVTPTGIDVDEQGNIWLAACHTHFRPEGYQGPEHDEILVFDKNGKNRRVFYNETDATMHVEIGPDGWIYLSERDRILRVKDTDGDGKADVSEDLAVLETEADYPHNGLSGMAWHPDGSLVFSLGENFFKDWTLTGKDGRTVKGRGEGGVFVCTADGRELRRIARGFWNPFGLLVRPDGEMFAAENDPGSSPPCRLLNIIEGADYGYQRAYGGAAYHPFVAWNGELRGTLGMVHRSGEGPCAIVQLGGGVMIPSWSEHRIDYYPLHRQGAGYTSEQIPLLRGSDVFRPVCMAPGPGGAFYLTDWVFSSYPIHGRGRLWKLEIDRDAANWIQKEPEPMNEAAILAKELRSGNSAATDSQLFEYAKGGDPYLSDAALTALAKRGQSWTPESLRALSDADRVWALVALRRVDLNDPKWVRALAPDPNPEIQF
;
A
#
# COMPACT_ATOMS: atom_id res chain seq x y z
N MET A 1 -4.16 -71.25 1.71
CA MET A 1 -5.32 -70.33 1.85
C MET A 1 -5.37 -69.82 3.27
N LYS A 2 -5.62 -68.51 3.42
CA LYS A 2 -5.70 -67.68 4.64
C LYS A 2 -4.37 -67.06 5.11
N THR A 3 -4.07 -65.89 4.55
CA THR A 3 -3.11 -64.90 5.05
C THR A 3 -3.88 -63.87 5.87
N LEU A 4 -3.43 -63.60 7.10
CA LEU A 4 -3.93 -62.52 7.97
C LEU A 4 -3.56 -61.16 7.38
N ALA A 5 -4.52 -60.25 7.27
CA ALA A 5 -4.29 -58.83 7.02
C ALA A 5 -4.41 -58.06 8.34
N SER A 6 -3.32 -57.42 8.77
CA SER A 6 -3.32 -56.48 9.89
C SER A 6 -3.64 -55.08 9.37
N LEU A 7 -4.79 -54.53 9.77
CA LEU A 7 -5.10 -53.11 9.61
C LEU A 7 -4.25 -52.29 10.61
N LEU A 8 -3.35 -51.45 10.11
CA LEU A 8 -2.84 -50.31 10.88
C LEU A 8 -3.84 -49.16 10.73
N ILE A 9 -4.51 -48.80 11.83
CA ILE A 9 -5.29 -47.58 11.94
C ILE A 9 -4.31 -46.46 12.33
N CYS A 10 -3.93 -45.61 11.39
CA CYS A 10 -3.28 -44.34 11.70
C CYS A 10 -4.32 -43.39 12.30
N ALA A 11 -4.23 -43.11 13.59
CA ALA A 11 -4.95 -42.01 14.21
C ALA A 11 -4.41 -40.66 13.66
N PRO A 12 -5.26 -39.67 13.37
CA PRO A 12 -4.81 -38.36 12.96
C PRO A 12 -4.04 -37.71 14.12
N LEU A 13 -2.80 -37.27 13.85
CA LEU A 13 -2.09 -36.34 14.73
C LEU A 13 -2.87 -35.02 14.70
N THR A 14 -3.66 -34.75 15.73
CA THR A 14 -4.13 -33.40 16.01
C THR A 14 -2.90 -32.55 16.33
N ALA A 15 -2.53 -31.67 15.42
CA ALA A 15 -1.54 -30.64 15.70
C ALA A 15 -2.06 -29.79 16.87
N LEU A 16 -1.45 -29.91 18.05
CA LEU A 16 -1.69 -28.97 19.12
C LEU A 16 -1.18 -27.61 18.63
N ALA A 17 -2.09 -26.65 18.49
CA ALA A 17 -1.73 -25.25 18.31
C ALA A 17 -0.77 -24.84 19.44
N ALA A 18 0.31 -24.14 19.09
CA ALA A 18 1.19 -23.56 20.09
C ALA A 18 0.36 -22.64 21.01
N PRO A 19 0.62 -22.63 22.33
CA PRO A 19 -0.05 -21.68 23.21
C PRO A 19 0.22 -20.25 22.72
N PRO A 20 -0.78 -19.35 22.80
CA PRO A 20 -0.59 -17.96 22.41
C PRO A 20 0.60 -17.36 23.16
N ALA A 21 1.38 -16.53 22.47
CA ALA A 21 2.50 -15.82 23.08
C ALA A 21 2.00 -15.01 24.28
N ALA A 22 2.80 -14.96 25.35
CA ALA A 22 2.48 -14.13 26.51
C ALA A 22 2.33 -12.65 26.06
N PRO A 23 1.37 -11.90 26.63
CA PRO A 23 1.20 -10.50 26.27
C PRO A 23 2.50 -9.71 26.53
N PRO A 24 2.81 -8.71 25.69
CA PRO A 24 3.98 -7.88 25.91
C PRO A 24 3.85 -7.07 27.20
N LYS A 25 5.00 -6.62 27.72
CA LYS A 25 5.03 -5.69 28.85
C LYS A 25 4.46 -4.33 28.42
N ALA A 26 3.68 -3.70 29.28
CA ALA A 26 3.27 -2.32 29.08
C ALA A 26 4.49 -1.38 28.96
N PRO A 27 4.49 -0.42 28.02
CA PRO A 27 5.59 0.51 27.86
C PRO A 27 5.64 1.55 28.98
N ASP A 28 6.85 2.03 29.30
CA ASP A 28 7.06 3.10 30.26
C ASP A 28 6.76 4.46 29.58
N VAL A 29 5.52 4.93 29.70
CA VAL A 29 5.06 6.18 29.07
C VAL A 29 5.52 7.41 29.85
N PRO A 30 6.20 8.38 29.21
CA PRO A 30 6.58 9.63 29.87
C PRO A 30 5.37 10.41 30.41
N ALA A 31 5.55 11.10 31.55
CA ALA A 31 4.49 11.90 32.17
C ALA A 31 4.16 13.18 31.38
N GLU A 32 5.18 13.80 30.79
CA GLU A 32 5.03 14.98 29.93
C GLU A 32 5.24 14.57 28.47
N LEU A 33 4.27 14.91 27.63
CA LEU A 33 4.29 14.59 26.20
C LEU A 33 4.09 15.86 25.37
N PRO A 34 4.99 16.86 25.40
CA PRO A 34 4.84 18.04 24.56
C PRO A 34 5.30 17.74 23.11
N ALA A 35 4.37 17.83 22.15
CA ALA A 35 4.66 17.60 20.72
C ALA A 35 5.66 18.60 20.10
N LYS A 36 5.82 19.80 20.68
CA LYS A 36 6.76 20.86 20.26
C LYS A 36 6.89 21.00 18.73
N ILE A 37 5.80 21.45 18.10
CA ILE A 37 5.73 21.57 16.65
C ILE A 37 6.49 22.82 16.17
N GLU A 38 7.42 22.61 15.26
CA GLU A 38 8.10 23.62 14.46
C GLU A 38 7.48 23.64 13.06
N LEU A 39 6.99 24.81 12.63
CA LEU A 39 6.46 25.03 11.28
C LEU A 39 7.60 25.51 10.38
N LEU A 40 7.87 24.79 9.31
CA LEU A 40 9.05 25.01 8.45
C LEU A 40 8.72 25.77 7.17
N GLN A 41 7.44 25.92 6.84
CA GLN A 41 6.98 26.57 5.61
C GLN A 41 5.95 27.67 5.89
N PRO A 42 5.95 28.77 5.10
CA PRO A 42 4.96 29.81 5.22
C PRO A 42 3.56 29.29 4.86
N GLY A 43 2.55 29.87 5.52
CA GLY A 43 1.14 29.53 5.29
C GLY A 43 0.66 28.25 6.00
N VAL A 44 1.53 27.47 6.63
CA VAL A 44 1.15 26.25 7.36
C VAL A 44 0.69 26.61 8.77
N THR A 45 -0.43 26.04 9.21
CA THR A 45 -0.90 26.09 10.60
C THR A 45 -1.30 24.68 11.03
N LEU A 46 -0.93 24.28 12.25
CA LEU A 46 -1.33 23.01 12.84
C LEU A 46 -2.04 23.26 14.18
N THR A 47 -3.27 22.75 14.31
CA THR A 47 -4.12 22.94 15.49
C THR A 47 -4.46 21.59 16.13
N LEU A 48 -4.23 21.44 17.43
CA LEU A 48 -4.67 20.27 18.19
C LEU A 48 -6.19 20.33 18.39
N LEU A 49 -6.92 19.29 17.99
CA LEU A 49 -8.37 19.23 18.13
C LEU A 49 -8.82 18.36 19.32
N ALA A 50 -8.22 17.18 19.43
CA ALA A 50 -8.48 16.20 20.47
C ALA A 50 -7.21 15.40 20.78
N GLU A 51 -7.16 14.85 21.98
CA GLU A 51 -6.11 13.91 22.38
C GLU A 51 -6.66 12.93 23.42
N HIS A 52 -5.87 11.92 23.75
CA HIS A 52 -6.12 11.04 24.87
C HIS A 52 -6.67 11.78 26.13
N PRO A 53 -7.68 11.22 26.82
CA PRO A 53 -8.24 9.89 26.62
C PRO A 53 -9.32 9.79 25.52
N ASP A 54 -9.66 10.89 24.84
CA ASP A 54 -10.75 10.88 23.84
C ASP A 54 -10.41 10.01 22.61
N LEU A 55 -9.13 9.85 22.30
CA LEU A 55 -8.64 8.87 21.33
C LEU A 55 -7.30 8.29 21.77
N VAL A 56 -6.99 7.08 21.30
CA VAL A 56 -5.74 6.38 21.58
C VAL A 56 -5.29 5.59 20.35
N THR A 57 -3.97 5.44 20.18
CA THR A 57 -3.34 4.63 19.12
C THR A 57 -4.05 4.75 17.77
N PRO A 58 -4.12 5.96 17.18
CA PRO A 58 -4.90 6.15 15.98
C PRO A 58 -4.21 5.53 14.75
N THR A 59 -4.92 4.68 14.01
CA THR A 59 -4.38 3.87 12.90
C THR A 59 -5.12 4.06 11.58
N GLY A 60 -6.20 4.86 11.56
CA GLY A 60 -6.91 5.24 10.33
C GLY A 60 -7.66 6.55 10.54
N ILE A 61 -7.82 7.34 9.47
CA ILE A 61 -8.61 8.57 9.50
C ILE A 61 -9.22 8.83 8.12
N ASP A 62 -10.45 9.31 8.10
CA ASP A 62 -11.06 9.93 6.93
C ASP A 62 -12.05 11.02 7.35
N VAL A 63 -12.46 11.91 6.44
CA VAL A 63 -13.29 13.07 6.74
C VAL A 63 -14.39 13.23 5.70
N ASP A 64 -15.64 13.27 6.15
CA ASP A 64 -16.77 13.46 5.23
C ASP A 64 -16.90 14.92 4.75
N GLU A 65 -17.76 15.12 3.76
CA GLU A 65 -18.04 16.45 3.18
C GLU A 65 -18.61 17.45 4.20
N GLN A 66 -19.22 16.99 5.29
CA GLN A 66 -19.71 17.86 6.38
C GLN A 66 -18.60 18.21 7.39
N GLY A 67 -17.44 17.55 7.28
CA GLY A 67 -16.29 17.72 8.15
C GLY A 67 -16.35 16.86 9.40
N ASN A 68 -17.20 15.84 9.46
CA ASN A 68 -17.08 14.85 10.54
C ASN A 68 -15.84 13.99 10.29
N ILE A 69 -15.09 13.76 11.35
CA ILE A 69 -13.79 13.09 11.32
C ILE A 69 -14.02 11.67 11.83
N TRP A 70 -13.77 10.70 10.96
CA TRP A 70 -13.87 9.28 11.21
C TRP A 70 -12.47 8.74 11.50
N LEU A 71 -12.30 7.98 12.59
CA LEU A 71 -10.97 7.58 13.05
C LEU A 71 -11.00 6.18 13.66
N ALA A 72 -10.01 5.34 13.33
CA ALA A 72 -9.79 4.09 14.06
C ALA A 72 -8.90 4.34 15.28
N ALA A 73 -9.42 4.02 16.47
CA ALA A 73 -8.68 4.01 17.72
C ALA A 73 -8.35 2.56 18.10
N CYS A 74 -7.07 2.21 18.01
CA CYS A 74 -6.64 0.83 18.19
C CYS A 74 -6.41 0.49 19.68
N HIS A 75 -7.08 -0.55 20.15
CA HIS A 75 -7.02 -1.11 21.50
C HIS A 75 -6.44 -2.52 21.52
N THR A 76 -6.07 -3.09 20.39
CA THR A 76 -5.75 -4.52 20.27
C THR A 76 -4.33 -4.79 19.77
N HIS A 77 -3.69 -3.83 19.08
CA HIS A 77 -2.32 -3.97 18.58
C HIS A 77 -1.31 -4.24 19.70
N PHE A 78 -0.73 -5.44 19.73
CA PHE A 78 0.21 -5.89 20.77
C PHE A 78 -0.24 -5.48 22.19
N ARG A 79 -1.52 -5.74 22.50
CA ARG A 79 -2.15 -5.35 23.75
C ARG A 79 -1.37 -5.88 24.96
N PRO A 80 -0.80 -4.99 25.80
CA PRO A 80 -0.06 -5.43 26.97
C PRO A 80 -0.98 -5.91 28.09
N GLU A 81 -0.42 -6.71 29.01
CA GLU A 81 -1.14 -7.14 30.20
C GLU A 81 -1.61 -5.93 31.02
N GLY A 82 -2.87 -5.95 31.46
CA GLY A 82 -3.46 -4.89 32.28
C GLY A 82 -3.86 -3.61 31.53
N TYR A 83 -3.77 -3.58 30.19
CA TYR A 83 -4.23 -2.43 29.40
C TYR A 83 -5.73 -2.14 29.67
N GLN A 84 -6.01 -0.87 29.98
CA GLN A 84 -7.36 -0.37 30.26
C GLN A 84 -7.94 0.22 28.98
N GLY A 85 -8.84 -0.52 28.33
CA GLY A 85 -9.56 -0.09 27.14
C GLY A 85 -10.54 -1.18 26.68
N PRO A 86 -11.39 -0.89 25.69
CA PRO A 86 -12.31 -1.85 25.10
C PRO A 86 -11.61 -3.13 24.61
N GLU A 87 -12.37 -4.20 24.45
CA GLU A 87 -11.87 -5.50 23.96
C GLU A 87 -11.40 -5.41 22.51
N HIS A 88 -12.14 -4.66 21.69
CA HIS A 88 -11.91 -4.42 20.27
C HIS A 88 -11.52 -2.95 20.00
N ASP A 89 -11.05 -2.68 18.79
CA ASP A 89 -10.77 -1.33 18.30
C ASP A 89 -12.07 -0.54 18.11
N GLU A 90 -12.04 0.77 18.30
CA GLU A 90 -13.21 1.64 18.13
C GLU A 90 -13.08 2.46 16.84
N ILE A 91 -14.14 2.49 16.02
CA ILE A 91 -14.32 3.48 14.97
C ILE A 91 -15.04 4.68 15.60
N LEU A 92 -14.30 5.76 15.79
CA LEU A 92 -14.74 6.99 16.40
C LEU A 92 -15.22 7.99 15.35
N VAL A 93 -16.18 8.83 15.74
CA VAL A 93 -16.58 10.01 14.98
C VAL A 93 -16.50 11.24 15.86
N PHE A 94 -15.85 12.29 15.35
CA PHE A 94 -15.82 13.62 15.92
C PHE A 94 -16.43 14.63 14.95
N ASP A 95 -16.90 15.77 15.44
CA ASP A 95 -17.17 16.91 14.57
C ASP A 95 -15.87 17.56 14.06
N LYS A 96 -16.00 18.53 13.15
CA LYS A 96 -14.87 19.27 12.55
C LYS A 96 -13.93 19.98 13.53
N ASN A 97 -14.34 20.15 14.78
CA ASN A 97 -13.54 20.77 15.84
C ASN A 97 -12.94 19.73 16.81
N GLY A 98 -13.05 18.43 16.50
CA GLY A 98 -12.62 17.35 17.38
C GLY A 98 -13.47 17.23 18.65
N LYS A 99 -14.76 17.59 18.59
CA LYS A 99 -15.72 17.45 19.69
C LYS A 99 -16.80 16.44 19.34
N ASN A 100 -17.76 16.24 20.24
CA ASN A 100 -18.91 15.35 20.03
C ASN A 100 -18.50 13.90 19.69
N ARG A 101 -17.47 13.40 20.38
CA ARG A 101 -16.98 12.02 20.25
C ARG A 101 -18.12 11.02 20.39
N ARG A 102 -18.25 10.11 19.42
CA ARG A 102 -19.09 8.90 19.51
C ARG A 102 -18.36 7.68 18.97
N VAL A 103 -18.72 6.50 19.47
CA VAL A 103 -18.29 5.21 18.94
C VAL A 103 -19.33 4.76 17.92
N PHE A 104 -18.92 4.63 16.66
CA PHE A 104 -19.76 4.16 15.56
C PHE A 104 -19.74 2.63 15.43
N TYR A 105 -18.58 2.01 15.58
CA TYR A 105 -18.39 0.56 15.48
C TYR A 105 -17.24 0.09 16.37
N ASN A 106 -17.28 -1.14 16.88
CA ASN A 106 -16.26 -1.65 17.79
C ASN A 106 -16.13 -3.20 17.81
N GLU A 107 -16.10 -3.83 16.63
CA GLU A 107 -15.96 -5.29 16.51
C GLU A 107 -14.77 -5.71 15.62
N THR A 108 -13.75 -4.85 15.51
CA THR A 108 -12.53 -5.09 14.73
C THR A 108 -11.30 -5.13 15.63
N ASP A 109 -10.28 -5.87 15.22
CA ASP A 109 -8.98 -6.00 15.87
C ASP A 109 -7.85 -5.58 14.90
N ALA A 110 -6.89 -4.83 15.42
CA ALA A 110 -5.76 -4.28 14.69
C ALA A 110 -6.21 -3.60 13.39
N THR A 111 -7.20 -2.71 13.47
CA THR A 111 -7.71 -1.95 12.33
C THR A 111 -6.64 -1.02 11.79
N MET A 112 -6.30 -1.14 10.51
CA MET A 112 -5.16 -0.47 9.86
C MET A 112 -5.57 0.71 8.97
N HIS A 113 -6.85 0.84 8.61
CA HIS A 113 -7.32 1.95 7.78
C HIS A 113 -8.84 2.17 7.91
N VAL A 114 -9.28 3.40 7.65
CA VAL A 114 -10.69 3.81 7.55
C VAL A 114 -10.84 4.58 6.25
N GLU A 115 -11.84 4.25 5.45
CA GLU A 115 -12.18 4.96 4.21
C GLU A 115 -13.70 5.12 4.13
N ILE A 116 -14.20 6.34 3.99
CA ILE A 116 -15.61 6.62 3.80
C ILE A 116 -15.98 6.24 2.36
N GLY A 117 -17.05 5.49 2.20
CA GLY A 117 -17.50 5.03 0.89
C GLY A 117 -18.89 5.53 0.50
N PRO A 118 -19.36 5.09 -0.66
CA PRO A 118 -20.66 5.49 -1.18
C PRO A 118 -21.80 4.99 -0.28
N ASP A 119 -22.95 5.66 -0.37
CA ASP A 119 -24.20 5.26 0.28
C ASP A 119 -24.11 5.08 1.81
N GLY A 120 -23.22 5.81 2.48
CA GLY A 120 -23.08 5.80 3.94
C GLY A 120 -22.36 4.56 4.50
N TRP A 121 -21.69 3.79 3.64
CA TRP A 121 -20.80 2.71 4.07
C TRP A 121 -19.45 3.27 4.54
N ILE A 122 -18.91 2.69 5.61
CA ILE A 122 -17.56 2.96 6.11
C ILE A 122 -16.73 1.69 5.91
N TYR A 123 -15.64 1.81 5.17
CA TYR A 123 -14.75 0.71 4.81
C TYR A 123 -13.60 0.68 5.81
N LEU A 124 -13.25 -0.53 6.25
CA LEU A 124 -12.23 -0.79 7.24
C LEU A 124 -11.25 -1.84 6.69
N SER A 125 -9.99 -1.71 7.08
CA SER A 125 -8.99 -2.75 6.85
C SER A 125 -8.57 -3.33 8.19
N GLU A 126 -8.65 -4.65 8.32
CA GLU A 126 -7.92 -5.42 9.33
C GLU A 126 -6.76 -6.14 8.63
N ARG A 127 -5.93 -6.85 9.38
CA ARG A 127 -4.82 -7.61 8.80
C ARG A 127 -5.30 -8.58 7.71
N ASP A 128 -6.39 -9.29 7.98
CA ASP A 128 -6.84 -10.44 7.20
C ASP A 128 -8.14 -10.19 6.41
N ARG A 129 -8.72 -9.00 6.46
CA ARG A 129 -9.85 -8.65 5.59
C ARG A 129 -10.01 -7.15 5.33
N ILE A 130 -10.59 -6.86 4.17
CA ILE A 130 -11.29 -5.61 3.91
C ILE A 130 -12.76 -5.85 4.19
N LEU A 131 -13.37 -5.01 5.02
CA LEU A 131 -14.79 -5.06 5.36
C LEU A 131 -15.42 -3.68 5.22
N ARG A 132 -16.75 -3.63 5.23
CA ARG A 132 -17.52 -2.38 5.34
C ARG A 132 -18.64 -2.50 6.34
N VAL A 133 -18.94 -1.40 7.02
CA VAL A 133 -19.97 -1.29 8.04
C VAL A 133 -20.89 -0.12 7.77
N LYS A 134 -22.14 -0.21 8.21
CA LYS A 134 -23.15 0.83 7.98
C LYS A 134 -24.17 0.87 9.11
N ASP A 135 -24.68 2.08 9.36
CA ASP A 135 -25.84 2.36 10.20
C ASP A 135 -27.08 2.38 9.30
N THR A 136 -28.02 1.45 9.52
CA THR A 136 -29.23 1.34 8.69
C THR A 136 -30.47 1.95 9.32
N ASP A 137 -30.44 2.30 10.61
CA ASP A 137 -31.58 2.85 11.36
C ASP A 137 -31.41 4.31 11.80
N GLY A 138 -30.21 4.87 11.65
CA GLY A 138 -29.85 6.25 11.90
C GLY A 138 -29.59 6.58 13.37
N ASP A 139 -29.32 5.59 14.22
CA ASP A 139 -29.01 5.80 15.64
C ASP A 139 -27.58 6.29 15.91
N GLY A 140 -26.75 6.35 14.85
CA GLY A 140 -25.36 6.76 14.92
C GLY A 140 -24.39 5.63 15.22
N LYS A 141 -24.79 4.37 15.06
CA LYS A 141 -23.94 3.17 15.19
C LYS A 141 -24.16 2.23 14.01
N ALA A 142 -23.08 1.57 13.58
CA ALA A 142 -23.21 0.53 12.58
C ALA A 142 -23.92 -0.70 13.15
N ASP A 143 -24.86 -1.24 12.38
CA ASP A 143 -25.67 -2.40 12.69
C ASP A 143 -25.50 -3.54 11.67
N VAL A 144 -24.81 -3.28 10.56
CA VAL A 144 -24.46 -4.27 9.53
C VAL A 144 -22.97 -4.21 9.19
N SER A 145 -22.42 -5.39 8.89
CA SER A 145 -21.01 -5.59 8.51
C SER A 145 -20.92 -6.59 7.35
N GLU A 146 -20.05 -6.32 6.38
CA GLU A 146 -19.81 -7.19 5.23
C GLU A 146 -18.33 -7.29 4.89
N ASP A 147 -17.81 -8.51 4.80
CA ASP A 147 -16.48 -8.77 4.26
C ASP A 147 -16.46 -8.63 2.73
N LEU A 148 -15.46 -7.93 2.21
CA LEU A 148 -15.28 -7.64 0.78
C LEU A 148 -14.14 -8.47 0.19
N ALA A 149 -13.05 -8.62 0.94
CA ALA A 149 -11.92 -9.45 0.59
C ALA A 149 -11.33 -10.07 1.86
N VAL A 150 -11.05 -11.38 1.84
CA VAL A 150 -10.51 -12.13 2.98
C VAL A 150 -9.17 -12.76 2.60
N LEU A 151 -8.17 -12.60 3.45
CA LEU A 151 -6.80 -13.06 3.31
C LEU A 151 -6.57 -14.30 4.17
N GLU A 152 -6.29 -15.42 3.52
CA GLU A 152 -5.87 -16.66 4.17
C GLU A 152 -4.34 -16.79 4.10
N THR A 153 -3.67 -16.87 5.24
CA THR A 153 -2.21 -17.05 5.35
C THR A 153 -1.79 -17.55 6.73
N GLU A 154 -0.62 -18.18 6.83
CA GLU A 154 -0.01 -18.57 8.12
C GLU A 154 0.67 -17.40 8.86
N ALA A 155 0.97 -16.30 8.16
CA ALA A 155 1.57 -15.13 8.78
C ALA A 155 0.53 -14.39 9.66
N ASP A 156 0.96 -13.84 10.77
CA ASP A 156 0.07 -13.24 11.79
C ASP A 156 0.54 -11.84 12.27
N TYR A 157 1.62 -11.31 11.71
CA TYR A 157 2.12 -9.99 12.07
C TYR A 157 1.15 -8.89 11.58
N PRO A 158 0.65 -7.99 12.45
CA PRO A 158 -0.45 -7.07 12.09
C PRO A 158 -0.15 -6.18 10.89
N HIS A 159 1.09 -5.71 10.74
CA HIS A 159 1.42 -4.70 9.73
C HIS A 159 1.73 -5.25 8.35
N ASN A 160 1.88 -6.57 8.16
CA ASN A 160 2.14 -7.16 6.83
C ASN A 160 0.90 -7.77 6.17
N GLY A 161 -0.28 -7.37 6.63
CA GLY A 161 -1.58 -7.72 6.07
C GLY A 161 -2.13 -6.65 5.12
N LEU A 162 -3.45 -6.54 5.08
CA LEU A 162 -4.18 -5.52 4.34
C LEU A 162 -4.08 -4.16 5.05
N SER A 163 -4.00 -3.07 4.29
CA SER A 163 -3.84 -1.72 4.87
C SER A 163 -4.56 -0.63 4.06
N GLY A 164 -3.82 0.38 3.55
CA GLY A 164 -4.37 1.56 2.91
C GLY A 164 -5.40 1.23 1.83
N MET A 165 -6.44 2.06 1.78
CA MET A 165 -7.51 2.02 0.79
C MET A 165 -7.63 3.38 0.11
N ALA A 166 -8.15 3.40 -1.12
CA ALA A 166 -8.50 4.63 -1.82
C ALA A 166 -9.51 4.34 -2.92
N TRP A 167 -10.43 5.28 -3.16
CA TRP A 167 -11.39 5.19 -4.26
C TRP A 167 -10.79 5.57 -5.61
N HIS A 168 -10.97 4.71 -6.60
CA HIS A 168 -10.70 5.06 -7.98
C HIS A 168 -11.89 5.85 -8.57
N PRO A 169 -11.67 6.81 -9.51
CA PRO A 169 -12.74 7.62 -10.09
C PRO A 169 -13.87 6.84 -10.79
N ASP A 170 -13.66 5.56 -11.11
CA ASP A 170 -14.70 4.68 -11.68
C ASP A 170 -15.59 4.01 -10.61
N GLY A 171 -15.37 4.29 -9.33
CA GLY A 171 -16.11 3.73 -8.20
C GLY A 171 -15.56 2.40 -7.66
N SER A 172 -14.41 1.94 -8.15
CA SER A 172 -13.72 0.77 -7.62
C SER A 172 -12.90 1.10 -6.38
N LEU A 173 -12.80 0.15 -5.44
CA LEU A 173 -11.97 0.26 -4.25
C LEU A 173 -10.58 -0.31 -4.54
N VAL A 174 -9.54 0.52 -4.37
CA VAL A 174 -8.14 0.10 -4.46
C VAL A 174 -7.59 -0.09 -3.06
N PHE A 175 -6.83 -1.16 -2.81
CA PHE A 175 -6.27 -1.45 -1.49
C PHE A 175 -4.94 -2.22 -1.57
N SER A 176 -4.16 -2.22 -0.50
CA SER A 176 -2.83 -2.83 -0.44
C SER A 176 -2.74 -4.06 0.47
N LEU A 177 -1.72 -4.88 0.21
CA LEU A 177 -1.32 -6.04 1.02
C LEU A 177 0.21 -6.05 1.18
N GLY A 178 0.71 -6.33 2.39
CA GLY A 178 2.14 -6.54 2.68
C GLY A 178 2.70 -7.92 2.30
N GLU A 179 3.99 -8.15 2.53
CA GLU A 179 4.74 -9.29 1.97
C GLU A 179 4.55 -10.67 2.64
N ASN A 180 3.88 -10.73 3.80
CA ASN A 180 3.50 -11.98 4.48
C ASN A 180 4.66 -12.98 4.76
N PHE A 181 5.88 -12.49 5.04
CA PHE A 181 7.06 -13.28 5.44
C PHE A 181 7.33 -14.54 4.60
N PHE A 182 7.18 -14.45 3.28
CA PHE A 182 7.38 -15.59 2.37
C PHE A 182 6.45 -16.79 2.63
N LYS A 183 5.34 -16.57 3.32
CA LYS A 183 4.23 -17.52 3.42
C LYS A 183 3.34 -17.42 2.19
N ASP A 184 2.75 -18.54 1.82
CA ASP A 184 1.71 -18.56 0.81
C ASP A 184 0.48 -17.83 1.36
N TRP A 185 -0.19 -17.10 0.50
CA TRP A 185 -1.42 -16.42 0.84
C TRP A 185 -2.44 -16.51 -0.30
N THR A 186 -3.72 -16.52 0.07
CA THR A 186 -4.85 -16.42 -0.86
C THR A 186 -5.75 -15.28 -0.42
N LEU A 187 -6.00 -14.34 -1.32
CA LEU A 187 -6.96 -13.26 -1.13
C LEU A 187 -8.22 -13.59 -1.93
N THR A 188 -9.36 -13.65 -1.26
CA THR A 188 -10.65 -14.07 -1.84
C THR A 188 -11.65 -12.93 -1.78
N GLY A 189 -12.16 -12.50 -2.94
CA GLY A 189 -13.23 -11.49 -3.03
C GLY A 189 -14.61 -12.07 -2.74
N LYS A 190 -15.61 -11.21 -2.56
CA LYS A 190 -17.00 -11.58 -2.22
C LYS A 190 -17.68 -12.49 -3.25
N ASP A 191 -17.25 -12.42 -4.51
CA ASP A 191 -17.73 -13.30 -5.60
C ASP A 191 -16.95 -14.63 -5.73
N GLY A 192 -16.02 -14.90 -4.82
CA GLY A 192 -15.19 -16.10 -4.82
C GLY A 192 -13.99 -16.04 -5.77
N ARG A 193 -13.74 -14.91 -6.45
CA ARG A 193 -12.49 -14.73 -7.21
C ARG A 193 -11.32 -14.72 -6.23
N THR A 194 -10.24 -15.41 -6.61
CA THR A 194 -9.05 -15.51 -5.77
C THR A 194 -7.82 -14.97 -6.47
N VAL A 195 -6.94 -14.35 -5.69
CA VAL A 195 -5.57 -14.02 -6.08
C VAL A 195 -4.63 -14.66 -5.09
N LYS A 196 -3.55 -15.26 -5.58
CA LYS A 196 -2.55 -15.95 -4.77
C LYS A 196 -1.19 -15.32 -4.93
N GLY A 197 -0.36 -15.43 -3.91
CA GLY A 197 1.03 -15.02 -3.98
C GLY A 197 1.83 -15.50 -2.79
N ARG A 198 3.09 -15.08 -2.75
CA ARG A 198 4.06 -15.49 -1.74
C ARG A 198 5.23 -14.52 -1.70
N GLY A 199 5.57 -14.02 -0.52
CA GLY A 199 6.82 -13.26 -0.30
C GLY A 199 6.91 -11.90 -0.99
N GLU A 200 5.78 -11.40 -1.46
CA GLU A 200 5.62 -10.06 -2.03
C GLU A 200 4.25 -9.53 -1.61
N GLY A 201 4.21 -8.22 -1.35
CA GLY A 201 2.98 -7.46 -1.24
C GLY A 201 2.45 -7.04 -2.62
N GLY A 202 1.35 -6.31 -2.62
CA GLY A 202 0.71 -5.86 -3.84
C GLY A 202 -0.31 -4.76 -3.63
N VAL A 203 -0.78 -4.23 -4.75
CA VAL A 203 -1.93 -3.33 -4.82
C VAL A 203 -3.02 -4.05 -5.60
N PHE A 204 -4.25 -3.99 -5.12
CA PHE A 204 -5.41 -4.75 -5.58
C PHE A 204 -6.59 -3.82 -5.81
N VAL A 205 -7.57 -4.29 -6.56
CA VAL A 205 -8.83 -3.58 -6.81
C VAL A 205 -10.00 -4.54 -6.83
N CYS A 206 -11.13 -4.08 -6.30
CA CYS A 206 -12.44 -4.71 -6.43
C CYS A 206 -13.53 -3.65 -6.63
N THR A 207 -14.74 -4.07 -6.99
CA THR A 207 -15.91 -3.18 -6.93
C THR A 207 -16.17 -2.74 -5.48
N ALA A 208 -16.96 -1.68 -5.28
CA ALA A 208 -17.35 -1.21 -3.94
C ALA A 208 -18.02 -2.30 -3.08
N ASP A 209 -18.65 -3.31 -3.69
CA ASP A 209 -19.25 -4.45 -2.98
C ASP A 209 -18.35 -5.70 -2.94
N GLY A 210 -17.04 -5.57 -3.22
CA GLY A 210 -16.05 -6.64 -3.04
C GLY A 210 -15.99 -7.67 -4.16
N ARG A 211 -16.60 -7.41 -5.33
CA ARG A 211 -16.55 -8.31 -6.49
C ARG A 211 -15.41 -7.95 -7.42
N GLU A 212 -15.15 -8.83 -8.37
CA GLU A 212 -14.18 -8.60 -9.44
C GLU A 212 -12.74 -8.38 -8.96
N LEU A 213 -12.39 -8.96 -7.80
CA LEU A 213 -11.05 -8.85 -7.21
C LEU A 213 -9.96 -9.23 -8.22
N ARG A 214 -8.97 -8.34 -8.35
CA ARG A 214 -7.75 -8.58 -9.14
C ARG A 214 -6.56 -7.80 -8.57
N ARG A 215 -5.36 -8.23 -8.91
CA ARG A 215 -4.11 -7.51 -8.60
C ARG A 215 -3.83 -6.45 -9.66
N ILE A 216 -3.47 -5.25 -9.22
CA ILE A 216 -2.96 -4.15 -10.05
C ILE A 216 -1.45 -4.30 -10.21
N ALA A 217 -0.70 -4.39 -9.11
CA ALA A 217 0.76 -4.40 -9.12
C ALA A 217 1.32 -5.33 -8.03
N ARG A 218 2.59 -5.73 -8.17
CA ARG A 218 3.29 -6.63 -7.25
C ARG A 218 4.71 -6.15 -6.90
N GLY A 219 5.42 -6.91 -6.06
CA GLY A 219 6.83 -6.63 -5.75
C GLY A 219 7.01 -5.56 -4.67
N PHE A 220 6.12 -5.54 -3.67
CA PHE A 220 6.16 -4.59 -2.56
C PHE A 220 6.59 -5.27 -1.25
N TRP A 221 7.19 -4.51 -0.33
CA TRP A 221 7.32 -4.91 1.06
C TRP A 221 6.01 -4.64 1.82
N ASN A 222 5.60 -3.37 1.90
CA ASN A 222 4.39 -2.95 2.59
C ASN A 222 3.89 -1.57 2.12
N PRO A 223 3.03 -1.49 1.08
CA PRO A 223 2.50 -0.24 0.56
C PRO A 223 1.38 0.29 1.47
N PHE A 224 1.77 0.88 2.60
CA PHE A 224 0.88 1.19 3.71
C PHE A 224 -0.12 2.32 3.38
N GLY A 225 0.37 3.40 2.76
CA GLY A 225 -0.48 4.49 2.29
C GLY A 225 -0.78 4.37 0.80
N LEU A 226 -2.03 4.59 0.41
CA LEU A 226 -2.46 4.65 -0.99
C LEU A 226 -3.16 5.96 -1.30
N LEU A 227 -2.97 6.44 -2.53
CA LEU A 227 -3.67 7.59 -3.09
C LEU A 227 -4.06 7.26 -4.53
N VAL A 228 -5.32 7.49 -4.87
CA VAL A 228 -5.76 7.59 -6.27
C VAL A 228 -6.18 9.02 -6.54
N ARG A 229 -5.62 9.62 -7.58
CA ARG A 229 -5.95 10.98 -7.99
C ARG A 229 -7.20 11.02 -8.88
N PRO A 230 -7.84 12.20 -9.04
CA PRO A 230 -9.02 12.35 -9.90
C PRO A 230 -8.80 11.96 -11.37
N ASP A 231 -7.56 11.96 -11.86
CA ASP A 231 -7.18 11.53 -13.20
C ASP A 231 -6.91 10.01 -13.32
N GLY A 232 -7.04 9.28 -12.22
CA GLY A 232 -6.81 7.83 -12.12
C GLY A 232 -5.35 7.44 -11.87
N GLU A 233 -4.40 8.40 -11.78
CA GLU A 233 -3.03 8.05 -11.42
C GLU A 233 -2.94 7.64 -9.94
N MET A 234 -2.24 6.54 -9.69
CA MET A 234 -2.14 5.93 -8.37
C MET A 234 -0.74 6.14 -7.79
N PHE A 235 -0.67 6.35 -6.48
CA PHE A 235 0.57 6.51 -5.74
C PHE A 235 0.51 5.71 -4.44
N ALA A 236 1.68 5.28 -3.98
CA ALA A 236 1.80 4.63 -2.68
C ALA A 236 2.96 5.23 -1.88
N ALA A 237 2.77 5.31 -0.58
CA ALA A 237 3.86 5.45 0.37
C ALA A 237 4.14 4.07 0.97
N GLU A 238 5.31 3.53 0.66
CA GLU A 238 5.69 2.18 1.04
C GLU A 238 6.79 2.21 2.09
N ASN A 239 6.61 1.37 3.12
CA ASN A 239 7.63 1.14 4.12
C ASN A 239 8.74 0.22 3.60
N ASP A 240 9.86 0.20 4.31
CA ASP A 240 11.02 -0.62 3.98
C ASP A 240 11.27 -1.77 4.98
N PRO A 241 12.13 -2.76 4.63
CA PRO A 241 12.44 -3.89 5.51
C PRO A 241 13.51 -3.63 6.60
N GLY A 242 13.94 -2.39 6.85
CA GLY A 242 14.92 -2.08 7.92
C GLY A 242 15.78 -0.82 7.76
N SER A 243 15.17 0.33 7.43
CA SER A 243 15.71 1.68 7.18
C SER A 243 16.77 1.81 6.08
N SER A 244 17.25 0.70 5.53
CA SER A 244 18.08 0.66 4.33
C SER A 244 17.80 -0.63 3.56
N PRO A 245 17.26 -0.56 2.34
CA PRO A 245 17.02 0.66 1.55
C PRO A 245 15.86 1.52 2.10
N PRO A 246 15.74 2.81 1.74
CA PRO A 246 14.77 3.72 2.34
C PRO A 246 13.34 3.41 1.90
N CYS A 247 12.37 3.84 2.71
CA CYS A 247 10.95 3.93 2.33
C CYS A 247 10.77 4.66 0.98
N ARG A 248 9.72 4.29 0.22
CA ARG A 248 9.51 4.72 -1.17
C ARG A 248 8.22 5.53 -1.34
N LEU A 249 8.30 6.65 -2.05
CA LEU A 249 7.18 7.21 -2.80
C LEU A 249 7.14 6.55 -4.19
N LEU A 250 6.04 5.89 -4.52
CA LEU A 250 5.86 5.14 -5.76
C LEU A 250 4.72 5.71 -6.59
N ASN A 251 4.89 5.78 -7.91
CA ASN A 251 3.78 5.89 -8.86
C ASN A 251 3.39 4.48 -9.32
N ILE A 252 2.16 4.07 -8.99
CA ILE A 252 1.65 2.71 -9.16
C ILE A 252 1.13 2.50 -10.58
N ILE A 253 1.72 1.54 -11.27
CA ILE A 253 1.40 1.19 -12.66
C ILE A 253 0.80 -0.20 -12.71
N GLU A 254 -0.32 -0.33 -13.42
CA GLU A 254 -0.96 -1.62 -13.64
C GLU A 254 -0.04 -2.59 -14.40
N GLY A 255 0.09 -3.81 -13.85
CA GLY A 255 0.94 -4.88 -14.35
C GLY A 255 2.43 -4.75 -13.99
N ALA A 256 2.83 -3.69 -13.29
CA ALA A 256 4.22 -3.47 -12.91
C ALA A 256 4.65 -4.33 -11.71
N ASP A 257 5.96 -4.54 -11.65
CA ASP A 257 6.68 -5.23 -10.57
C ASP A 257 7.64 -4.23 -9.91
N TYR A 258 7.55 -4.05 -8.60
CA TYR A 258 8.39 -3.12 -7.84
C TYR A 258 9.61 -3.79 -7.19
N GLY A 259 9.89 -5.04 -7.56
CA GLY A 259 11.19 -5.66 -7.38
C GLY A 259 11.46 -6.32 -6.03
N TYR A 260 10.58 -6.15 -5.03
CA TYR A 260 10.75 -6.80 -3.73
C TYR A 260 10.31 -8.28 -3.76
N GLN A 261 11.15 -9.15 -3.20
CA GLN A 261 10.88 -10.58 -3.04
C GLN A 261 11.57 -11.13 -1.78
N ARG A 262 10.77 -11.49 -0.76
CA ARG A 262 11.26 -12.12 0.48
C ARG A 262 11.88 -13.50 0.24
N ALA A 263 11.52 -14.15 -0.87
CA ALA A 263 12.01 -15.48 -1.26
C ALA A 263 13.54 -15.58 -1.30
N TYR A 264 14.23 -14.48 -1.59
CA TYR A 264 15.69 -14.46 -1.68
C TYR A 264 16.38 -14.38 -0.31
N GLY A 265 15.66 -14.01 0.75
CA GLY A 265 16.20 -13.96 2.11
C GLY A 265 15.50 -12.93 2.99
N GLY A 266 15.68 -13.08 4.31
CA GLY A 266 15.07 -12.17 5.30
C GLY A 266 15.82 -10.86 5.54
N ALA A 267 16.97 -10.67 4.89
CA ALA A 267 17.77 -9.46 5.02
C ALA A 267 17.11 -8.27 4.32
N ALA A 268 17.28 -7.07 4.88
CA ALA A 268 16.76 -5.84 4.28
C ALA A 268 17.36 -5.55 2.90
N TYR A 269 18.61 -5.99 2.67
CA TYR A 269 19.30 -5.88 1.39
C TYR A 269 19.62 -7.27 0.81
N HIS A 270 19.24 -7.49 -0.45
CA HIS A 270 19.57 -8.71 -1.19
C HIS A 270 19.89 -8.37 -2.66
N PRO A 271 20.93 -8.95 -3.30
CA PRO A 271 21.30 -8.66 -4.69
C PRO A 271 20.22 -8.97 -5.75
N PHE A 272 19.20 -9.74 -5.40
CA PHE A 272 18.08 -10.11 -6.27
C PHE A 272 16.78 -9.37 -5.92
N VAL A 273 16.82 -8.45 -4.96
CA VAL A 273 15.73 -7.51 -4.67
C VAL A 273 16.02 -6.22 -5.41
N ALA A 274 15.12 -5.84 -6.32
CA ALA A 274 15.26 -4.66 -7.16
C ALA A 274 14.54 -3.44 -6.55
N TRP A 275 14.96 -3.02 -5.36
CA TRP A 275 14.28 -1.96 -4.60
C TRP A 275 14.19 -0.64 -5.35
N ASN A 276 15.19 -0.32 -6.17
CA ASN A 276 15.26 0.90 -6.98
C ASN A 276 14.95 0.63 -8.46
N GLY A 277 14.39 -0.54 -8.80
CA GLY A 277 14.14 -0.91 -10.19
C GLY A 277 15.39 -1.40 -10.93
N GLU A 278 16.38 -1.93 -10.23
CA GLU A 278 17.68 -2.33 -10.81
C GLU A 278 17.57 -3.51 -11.80
N LEU A 279 16.54 -4.34 -11.68
CA LEU A 279 16.32 -5.48 -12.55
C LEU A 279 15.40 -5.12 -13.72
N ARG A 280 15.69 -5.69 -14.90
CA ARG A 280 14.89 -5.47 -16.11
C ARG A 280 13.42 -5.82 -15.87
N GLY A 281 12.54 -4.89 -16.24
CA GLY A 281 11.09 -5.04 -16.09
C GLY A 281 10.53 -4.73 -14.71
N THR A 282 11.36 -4.19 -13.80
CA THR A 282 10.93 -3.64 -12.51
C THR A 282 10.92 -2.11 -12.51
N LEU A 283 10.04 -1.49 -11.71
CA LEU A 283 9.97 -0.05 -11.50
C LEU A 283 10.52 0.33 -10.12
N GLY A 284 11.19 1.48 -10.07
CA GLY A 284 11.75 2.05 -8.84
C GLY A 284 10.87 3.12 -8.21
N MET A 285 11.40 3.75 -7.16
CA MET A 285 10.76 4.89 -6.49
C MET A 285 10.82 6.17 -7.34
N VAL A 286 9.79 7.00 -7.21
CA VAL A 286 9.80 8.40 -7.67
C VAL A 286 10.77 9.20 -6.81
N HIS A 287 10.72 8.98 -5.49
CA HIS A 287 11.62 9.58 -4.52
C HIS A 287 11.63 8.75 -3.23
N ARG A 288 12.65 8.95 -2.39
CA ARG A 288 12.68 8.41 -1.02
C ARG A 288 11.60 9.13 -0.21
N SER A 289 10.76 8.39 0.50
CA SER A 289 9.90 8.99 1.51
C SER A 289 10.63 9.04 2.86
N GLY A 290 10.03 9.71 3.85
CA GLY A 290 10.52 9.61 5.23
C GLY A 290 10.23 8.25 5.84
N GLU A 291 10.95 7.90 6.90
CA GLU A 291 10.86 6.59 7.57
C GLU A 291 9.50 6.36 8.24
N GLY A 292 8.94 5.15 8.11
CA GLY A 292 7.65 4.81 8.69
C GLY A 292 6.46 5.57 8.08
N PRO A 293 6.31 5.70 6.74
CA PRO A 293 5.19 6.44 6.19
C PRO A 293 3.92 5.59 6.25
N CYS A 294 2.83 6.20 6.71
CA CYS A 294 1.56 5.49 6.91
C CYS A 294 0.40 6.06 6.09
N ALA A 295 0.59 7.20 5.40
CA ALA A 295 -0.42 7.82 4.56
C ALA A 295 0.22 8.58 3.39
N ILE A 296 -0.61 8.91 2.39
CA ILE A 296 -0.26 9.77 1.28
C ILE A 296 -1.52 10.50 0.83
N VAL A 297 -1.46 11.83 0.74
CA VAL A 297 -2.60 12.65 0.29
C VAL A 297 -2.17 13.62 -0.78
N GLN A 298 -3.08 14.00 -1.68
CA GLN A 298 -2.79 14.98 -2.71
C GLN A 298 -2.73 16.41 -2.14
N LEU A 299 -1.75 17.20 -2.57
CA LEU A 299 -1.70 18.64 -2.36
C LEU A 299 -1.26 19.34 -3.65
N GLY A 300 -2.22 19.97 -4.35
CA GLY A 300 -1.98 20.60 -5.64
C GLY A 300 -1.47 19.58 -6.67
N GLY A 301 -0.33 19.88 -7.30
CA GLY A 301 0.36 18.99 -8.22
C GLY A 301 1.26 17.93 -7.58
N GLY A 302 1.37 17.92 -6.25
CA GLY A 302 2.22 16.99 -5.50
C GLY A 302 1.46 16.16 -4.47
N VAL A 303 2.20 15.57 -3.55
CA VAL A 303 1.66 14.75 -2.45
C VAL A 303 2.29 15.11 -1.11
N MET A 304 1.57 14.93 -0.02
CA MET A 304 2.11 15.01 1.35
C MET A 304 2.18 13.61 1.96
N ILE A 305 3.25 13.36 2.71
CA ILE A 305 3.50 12.08 3.39
C ILE A 305 3.98 12.37 4.82
N PRO A 306 3.29 11.82 5.85
CA PRO A 306 3.80 11.85 7.21
C PRO A 306 4.89 10.79 7.40
N SER A 307 5.89 11.09 8.22
CA SER A 307 6.95 10.16 8.62
C SER A 307 6.90 9.94 10.13
N TRP A 308 6.49 8.73 10.52
CA TRP A 308 6.37 8.34 11.92
C TRP A 308 7.71 8.38 12.65
N SER A 309 8.76 7.85 12.03
CA SER A 309 10.09 7.74 12.65
C SER A 309 10.82 9.08 12.72
N GLU A 310 10.59 9.97 11.75
CA GLU A 310 11.31 11.25 11.64
C GLU A 310 10.52 12.45 12.19
N HIS A 311 9.31 12.23 12.72
CA HIS A 311 8.51 13.24 13.40
C HIS A 311 8.11 14.41 12.52
N ARG A 312 7.87 14.17 11.23
CA ARG A 312 7.65 15.23 10.25
C ARG A 312 6.56 14.92 9.26
N ILE A 313 6.09 15.96 8.59
CA ILE A 313 5.25 15.84 7.40
C ILE A 313 5.99 16.57 6.29
N ASP A 314 6.16 15.89 5.16
CA ASP A 314 6.85 16.41 3.99
C ASP A 314 5.90 16.53 2.81
N TYR A 315 6.18 17.50 1.94
CA TYR A 315 5.57 17.66 0.64
C TYR A 315 6.54 17.25 -0.46
N TYR A 316 6.00 16.62 -1.50
CA TYR A 316 6.71 16.10 -2.66
C TYR A 316 6.02 16.61 -3.93
N PRO A 317 6.50 17.70 -4.57
CA PRO A 317 5.98 18.12 -5.87
C PRO A 317 6.29 17.05 -6.92
N LEU A 318 5.35 16.78 -7.83
CA LEU A 318 5.52 15.74 -8.85
C LEU A 318 5.83 16.38 -10.20
N HIS A 319 7.07 16.17 -10.65
CA HIS A 319 7.57 16.66 -11.93
C HIS A 319 7.67 15.51 -12.92
N ARG A 320 7.13 15.67 -14.13
CA ARG A 320 7.21 14.65 -15.18
C ARG A 320 8.66 14.51 -15.62
N GLN A 321 9.17 13.28 -15.58
CA GLN A 321 10.48 12.92 -16.10
C GLN A 321 10.34 11.64 -16.92
N GLY A 322 10.57 11.75 -18.24
CA GLY A 322 10.17 10.68 -19.15
C GLY A 322 8.67 10.40 -19.03
N ALA A 323 8.30 9.13 -19.07
CA ALA A 323 6.93 8.65 -18.91
C ALA A 323 6.48 8.51 -17.44
N GLY A 324 7.37 8.81 -16.47
CA GLY A 324 7.09 8.75 -15.05
C GLY A 324 7.25 10.10 -14.36
N TYR A 325 7.76 10.05 -13.14
CA TYR A 325 7.92 11.21 -12.27
C TYR A 325 9.27 11.22 -11.59
N THR A 326 9.71 12.43 -11.24
CA THR A 326 10.71 12.71 -10.22
C THR A 326 10.12 13.69 -9.20
N SER A 327 10.80 13.85 -8.07
CA SER A 327 10.36 14.73 -6.99
C SER A 327 11.55 15.19 -6.15
N GLU A 328 11.27 16.07 -5.20
CA GLU A 328 12.17 16.48 -4.13
C GLU A 328 11.40 16.53 -2.80
N GLN A 329 12.11 16.53 -1.67
CA GLN A 329 11.49 16.61 -0.35
C GLN A 329 11.44 18.06 0.14
N ILE A 330 10.25 18.53 0.49
CA ILE A 330 10.01 19.83 1.12
C ILE A 330 9.40 19.60 2.51
N PRO A 331 10.18 19.67 3.60
CA PRO A 331 9.65 19.51 4.95
C PRO A 331 8.67 20.63 5.30
N LEU A 332 7.48 20.28 5.79
CA LEU A 332 6.42 21.25 6.15
C LEU A 332 6.44 21.61 7.63
N LEU A 333 6.58 20.59 8.46
CA LEU A 333 6.64 20.73 9.91
C LEU A 333 7.41 19.58 10.53
N ARG A 334 7.89 19.81 11.75
CA ARG A 334 8.57 18.81 12.55
C ARG A 334 8.12 18.91 14.00
N GLY A 335 7.92 17.77 14.67
CA GLY A 335 7.67 17.71 16.10
C GLY A 335 8.86 17.13 16.89
N SER A 336 8.66 17.03 18.19
CA SER A 336 9.56 16.33 19.12
C SER A 336 9.50 14.81 18.93
N ASP A 337 10.28 14.11 19.74
CA ASP A 337 10.29 12.66 19.85
C ASP A 337 8.91 12.04 20.19
N VAL A 338 8.02 12.87 20.75
CA VAL A 338 6.64 12.51 21.11
C VAL A 338 5.57 13.01 20.13
N PHE A 339 5.97 13.31 18.89
CA PHE A 339 5.08 13.56 17.75
C PHE A 339 5.37 12.51 16.67
N ARG A 340 4.41 11.64 16.43
CA ARG A 340 4.53 10.44 15.59
C ARG A 340 3.36 10.44 14.58
N PRO A 341 3.38 11.30 13.55
CA PRO A 341 2.26 11.41 12.63
C PRO A 341 2.07 10.11 11.85
N VAL A 342 0.82 9.64 11.74
CA VAL A 342 0.49 8.34 11.14
C VAL A 342 -0.41 8.52 9.92
N CYS A 343 -1.71 8.76 10.15
CA CYS A 343 -2.71 8.81 9.10
C CYS A 343 -3.03 10.27 8.77
N MET A 344 -3.46 10.52 7.54
CA MET A 344 -3.88 11.85 7.11
C MET A 344 -4.95 11.74 6.03
N ALA A 345 -5.96 12.61 6.11
CA ALA A 345 -7.03 12.70 5.13
C ALA A 345 -7.30 14.16 4.74
N PRO A 346 -7.67 14.44 3.48
CA PRO A 346 -8.21 15.74 3.09
C PRO A 346 -9.56 15.97 3.75
N GLY A 347 -9.92 17.23 4.00
CA GLY A 347 -11.25 17.59 4.48
C GLY A 347 -11.77 18.89 3.87
N PRO A 348 -12.98 19.32 4.28
CA PRO A 348 -13.63 20.50 3.70
C PRO A 348 -12.79 21.77 3.83
N GLY A 349 -12.91 22.67 2.85
CA GLY A 349 -12.20 23.94 2.82
C GLY A 349 -10.70 23.83 2.52
N GLY A 350 -10.23 22.65 2.08
CA GLY A 350 -8.81 22.42 1.76
C GLY A 350 -7.93 22.22 2.98
N ALA A 351 -8.53 22.00 4.16
CA ALA A 351 -7.81 21.53 5.35
C ALA A 351 -7.46 20.05 5.23
N PHE A 352 -6.50 19.62 6.03
CA PHE A 352 -6.14 18.22 6.21
C PHE A 352 -6.28 17.87 7.68
N TYR A 353 -6.63 16.63 7.97
CA TYR A 353 -6.71 16.10 9.32
C TYR A 353 -5.72 14.97 9.44
N LEU A 354 -4.99 14.93 10.54
CA LEU A 354 -3.94 13.93 10.73
C LEU A 354 -3.91 13.42 12.17
N THR A 355 -3.50 12.17 12.28
CA THR A 355 -3.37 11.47 13.56
C THR A 355 -1.93 11.37 13.98
N ASP A 356 -1.71 11.31 15.29
CA ASP A 356 -0.40 11.25 15.90
C ASP A 356 -0.40 10.17 16.98
N TRP A 357 0.49 9.19 16.81
CA TRP A 357 0.64 8.05 17.69
C TRP A 357 1.32 8.41 19.02
N VAL A 358 1.90 9.61 19.12
CA VAL A 358 2.60 10.16 20.27
C VAL A 358 3.90 9.45 20.61
N PHE A 359 3.95 8.14 20.79
CA PHE A 359 5.13 7.46 21.32
C PHE A 359 5.58 6.29 20.43
N SER A 360 6.88 6.01 20.38
CA SER A 360 7.45 4.97 19.50
C SER A 360 7.27 3.53 20.00
N SER A 361 6.13 3.25 20.64
CA SER A 361 5.86 1.92 21.21
C SER A 361 4.90 1.16 20.31
N TYR A 362 5.31 -0.06 19.96
CA TYR A 362 4.46 -1.01 19.26
C TYR A 362 3.36 -1.53 20.18
N PRO A 363 3.64 -2.02 21.41
CA PRO A 363 2.59 -2.22 22.40
C PRO A 363 1.81 -0.93 22.63
N ILE A 364 0.48 -1.00 22.55
CA ILE A 364 -0.40 0.13 22.80
C ILE A 364 -0.21 0.71 24.20
N HIS A 365 -0.37 2.03 24.29
CA HIS A 365 0.03 2.83 25.45
C HIS A 365 -1.04 3.85 25.88
N GLY A 366 -2.21 3.85 25.26
CA GLY A 366 -3.32 4.73 25.65
C GLY A 366 -3.04 6.21 25.40
N ARG A 367 -2.26 6.54 24.37
CA ARG A 367 -2.01 7.91 23.91
C ARG A 367 -2.34 8.03 22.43
N GLY A 368 -2.76 9.21 22.02
CA GLY A 368 -3.11 9.55 20.65
C GLY A 368 -3.49 11.02 20.57
N ARG A 369 -3.31 11.63 19.40
CA ARG A 369 -3.76 13.00 19.10
C ARG A 369 -4.37 13.10 17.72
N LEU A 370 -5.31 14.03 17.58
CA LEU A 370 -5.96 14.42 16.36
C LEU A 370 -5.66 15.91 16.10
N TRP A 371 -5.10 16.19 14.93
CA TRP A 371 -4.72 17.53 14.52
C TRP A 371 -5.43 17.95 13.23
N LYS A 372 -5.58 19.26 13.06
CA LYS A 372 -6.01 19.90 11.81
C LYS A 372 -4.86 20.73 11.25
N LEU A 373 -4.49 20.46 10.02
CA LEU A 373 -3.50 21.17 9.24
C LEU A 373 -4.20 22.06 8.22
N GLU A 374 -3.87 23.34 8.24
CA GLU A 374 -4.40 24.36 7.33
C GLU A 374 -3.25 25.01 6.56
N ILE A 375 -3.50 25.31 5.29
CA ILE A 375 -2.53 25.92 4.39
C ILE A 375 -3.15 27.16 3.75
N ASP A 376 -2.61 28.32 4.07
CA ASP A 376 -2.85 29.55 3.33
C ASP A 376 -2.13 29.47 1.97
N ARG A 377 -2.91 29.24 0.90
CA ARG A 377 -2.40 29.06 -0.46
C ARG A 377 -1.81 30.33 -1.06
N ASP A 378 -2.15 31.50 -0.54
CA ASP A 378 -1.56 32.77 -1.01
C ASP A 378 -0.15 32.96 -0.43
N ALA A 379 0.11 32.44 0.77
CA ALA A 379 1.42 32.45 1.42
C ALA A 379 2.31 31.26 1.04
N ALA A 380 1.73 30.14 0.59
CA ALA A 380 2.43 28.89 0.32
C ALA A 380 3.07 28.83 -1.09
N ASN A 381 4.13 29.61 -1.31
CA ASN A 381 4.86 29.66 -2.58
C ASN A 381 5.68 28.39 -2.93
N TRP A 382 5.80 27.46 -1.98
CA TRP A 382 6.49 26.17 -2.12
C TRP A 382 5.60 25.07 -2.72
N ILE A 383 4.29 25.32 -2.86
CA ILE A 383 3.34 24.35 -3.41
C ILE A 383 3.36 24.42 -4.94
N GLN A 384 3.54 23.26 -5.58
CA GLN A 384 3.18 23.09 -6.97
C GLN A 384 1.64 23.14 -7.07
N LYS A 385 1.12 24.22 -7.65
CA LYS A 385 -0.33 24.51 -7.63
C LYS A 385 -1.15 23.42 -8.31
N GLU A 386 -0.75 23.07 -9.53
CA GLU A 386 -1.47 22.14 -10.39
C GLU A 386 -0.56 20.99 -10.82
N PRO A 387 -1.14 19.80 -11.08
CA PRO A 387 -0.42 18.72 -11.71
C PRO A 387 0.16 19.10 -13.06
N GLU A 388 1.35 18.60 -13.38
CA GLU A 388 1.88 18.72 -14.72
C GLU A 388 1.09 17.84 -15.71
N PRO A 389 0.77 18.37 -16.92
CA PRO A 389 0.13 17.57 -17.96
C PRO A 389 1.06 16.41 -18.39
N MET A 390 0.48 15.38 -19.00
CA MET A 390 1.29 14.32 -19.63
C MET A 390 2.16 14.92 -20.75
N ASN A 391 3.45 14.60 -20.72
CA ASN A 391 4.36 14.87 -21.83
C ASN A 391 4.25 13.76 -22.89
N GLU A 392 5.00 13.89 -24.00
CA GLU A 392 4.98 12.93 -25.11
C GLU A 392 5.29 11.49 -24.68
N ALA A 393 6.27 11.30 -23.79
CA ALA A 393 6.66 9.98 -23.30
C ALA A 393 5.55 9.33 -22.45
N ALA A 394 4.92 10.11 -21.55
CA ALA A 394 3.80 9.64 -20.73
C ALA A 394 2.57 9.29 -21.58
N ILE A 395 2.26 10.10 -22.60
CA ILE A 395 1.19 9.80 -23.56
C ILE A 395 1.47 8.49 -24.28
N LEU A 396 2.69 8.33 -24.83
CA LEU A 396 3.08 7.11 -25.53
C LEU A 396 3.00 5.88 -24.61
N ALA A 397 3.49 5.98 -23.37
CA ALA A 397 3.42 4.89 -22.40
C ALA A 397 1.96 4.49 -22.10
N LYS A 398 1.05 5.45 -21.99
CA LYS A 398 -0.40 5.20 -21.82
C LYS A 398 -1.01 4.50 -23.04
N GLU A 399 -0.65 4.93 -24.25
CA GLU A 399 -1.11 4.31 -25.49
C GLU A 399 -0.59 2.86 -25.65
N LEU A 400 0.67 2.62 -25.27
CA LEU A 400 1.27 1.29 -25.28
C LEU A 400 0.56 0.33 -24.31
N ARG A 401 0.31 0.77 -23.06
CA ARG A 401 -0.39 -0.04 -22.06
C ARG A 401 -1.83 -0.34 -22.46
N SER A 402 -2.55 0.65 -22.99
CA SER A 402 -3.94 0.47 -23.43
C SER A 402 -4.06 -0.39 -24.69
N GLY A 403 -2.97 -0.56 -25.46
CA GLY A 403 -2.98 -1.29 -26.73
C GLY A 403 -3.45 -0.44 -27.92
N ASN A 404 -3.60 0.86 -27.73
CA ASN A 404 -4.01 1.81 -28.77
C ASN A 404 -2.84 2.33 -29.62
N SER A 405 -1.60 2.02 -29.24
CA SER A 405 -0.41 2.43 -29.99
C SER A 405 -0.22 1.64 -31.30
N ALA A 406 0.18 2.34 -32.37
CA ALA A 406 0.57 1.76 -33.65
C ALA A 406 2.05 1.31 -33.73
N ALA A 407 2.77 1.29 -32.60
CA ALA A 407 4.20 0.95 -32.57
C ALA A 407 4.48 -0.45 -33.14
N THR A 408 5.48 -0.59 -33.99
CA THR A 408 5.98 -1.87 -34.52
C THR A 408 6.74 -2.66 -33.44
N ASP A 409 6.94 -3.96 -33.62
CA ASP A 409 7.74 -4.77 -32.68
C ASP A 409 9.16 -4.22 -32.50
N SER A 410 9.78 -3.74 -33.58
CA SER A 410 11.10 -3.11 -33.53
C SER A 410 11.11 -1.90 -32.61
N GLN A 411 10.11 -1.01 -32.73
CA GLN A 411 9.99 0.17 -31.86
C GLN A 411 9.72 -0.23 -30.40
N LEU A 412 8.89 -1.25 -30.17
CA LEU A 412 8.65 -1.75 -28.82
C LEU A 412 9.93 -2.26 -28.16
N PHE A 413 10.76 -3.02 -28.88
CA PHE A 413 12.04 -3.46 -28.36
C PHE A 413 12.98 -2.29 -28.10
N GLU A 414 13.05 -1.29 -28.99
CA GLU A 414 13.83 -0.07 -28.76
C GLU A 414 13.38 0.66 -27.48
N TYR A 415 12.08 0.83 -27.26
CA TYR A 415 11.55 1.43 -26.03
C TYR A 415 11.84 0.58 -24.79
N ALA A 416 11.70 -0.75 -24.88
CA ALA A 416 12.02 -1.66 -23.79
C ALA A 416 13.50 -1.55 -23.36
N LYS A 417 14.42 -1.39 -24.33
CA LYS A 417 15.86 -1.20 -24.11
C LYS A 417 16.25 0.22 -23.68
N GLY A 418 15.30 1.16 -23.71
CA GLY A 418 15.54 2.58 -23.45
C GLY A 418 15.86 2.90 -21.99
N GLY A 419 16.32 4.12 -21.75
CA GLY A 419 16.68 4.62 -20.40
C GLY A 419 15.50 5.14 -19.57
N ASP A 420 14.31 5.23 -20.14
CA ASP A 420 13.08 5.61 -19.42
C ASP A 420 12.40 4.36 -18.87
N PRO A 421 12.43 4.12 -17.55
CA PRO A 421 11.92 2.88 -16.96
C PRO A 421 10.40 2.73 -17.14
N TYR A 422 9.65 3.83 -17.14
CA TYR A 422 8.19 3.79 -17.29
C TYR A 422 7.79 3.54 -18.74
N LEU A 423 8.52 4.08 -19.71
CA LEU A 423 8.29 3.78 -21.12
C LEU A 423 8.74 2.35 -21.46
N SER A 424 9.85 1.89 -20.87
CA SER A 424 10.32 0.50 -20.98
C SER A 424 9.27 -0.49 -20.45
N ASP A 425 8.73 -0.24 -19.26
CA ASP A 425 7.63 -1.02 -18.67
C ASP A 425 6.37 -1.05 -19.56
N ALA A 426 6.00 0.08 -20.15
CA ALA A 426 4.86 0.16 -21.05
C ALA A 426 5.09 -0.65 -22.34
N ALA A 427 6.30 -0.57 -22.90
CA ALA A 427 6.68 -1.33 -24.08
C ALA A 427 6.73 -2.85 -23.79
N LEU A 428 7.26 -3.25 -22.63
CA LEU A 428 7.21 -4.63 -22.15
C LEU A 428 5.78 -5.15 -21.99
N THR A 429 4.86 -4.31 -21.51
CA THR A 429 3.44 -4.65 -21.43
C THR A 429 2.83 -4.88 -22.80
N ALA A 430 3.14 -4.02 -23.79
CA ALA A 430 2.68 -4.20 -25.16
C ALA A 430 3.30 -5.46 -25.81
N LEU A 431 4.59 -5.71 -25.60
CA LEU A 431 5.28 -6.93 -26.06
C LEU A 431 4.68 -8.18 -25.42
N ALA A 432 4.36 -8.16 -24.13
CA ALA A 432 3.75 -9.29 -23.44
C ALA A 432 2.41 -9.70 -24.08
N LYS A 433 1.57 -8.72 -24.45
CA LYS A 433 0.31 -8.96 -25.17
C LYS A 433 0.56 -9.63 -26.53
N ARG A 434 1.55 -9.16 -27.29
CA ARG A 434 1.94 -9.77 -28.59
C ARG A 434 2.57 -11.16 -28.40
N GLY A 435 3.33 -11.32 -27.33
CA GLY A 435 4.07 -12.53 -26.99
C GLY A 435 3.20 -13.74 -26.67
N GLN A 436 1.92 -13.54 -26.38
CA GLN A 436 0.94 -14.64 -26.29
C GLN A 436 0.84 -15.45 -27.59
N SER A 437 1.22 -14.86 -28.73
CA SER A 437 1.25 -15.51 -30.04
C SER A 437 2.65 -16.03 -30.46
N TRP A 438 3.69 -15.77 -29.68
CA TRP A 438 5.05 -16.20 -30.01
C TRP A 438 5.21 -17.71 -29.88
N THR A 439 6.12 -18.25 -30.70
CA THR A 439 6.57 -19.64 -30.64
C THR A 439 8.07 -19.69 -30.29
N PRO A 440 8.60 -20.84 -29.86
CA PRO A 440 10.05 -21.05 -29.75
C PRO A 440 10.84 -20.61 -30.99
N GLU A 441 10.31 -20.86 -32.18
CA GLU A 441 10.94 -20.50 -33.46
C GLU A 441 10.94 -18.99 -33.67
N SER A 442 9.82 -18.30 -33.42
CA SER A 442 9.75 -16.84 -33.55
C SER A 442 10.68 -16.15 -32.56
N LEU A 443 10.80 -16.68 -31.34
CA LEU A 443 11.69 -16.17 -30.31
C LEU A 443 13.18 -16.35 -30.67
N ARG A 444 13.56 -17.51 -31.23
CA ARG A 444 14.94 -17.75 -31.71
C ARG A 444 15.32 -16.89 -32.91
N ALA A 445 14.34 -16.48 -33.72
CA ALA A 445 14.56 -15.60 -34.86
C ALA A 445 14.86 -14.14 -34.47
N LEU A 446 14.56 -13.74 -33.23
CA LEU A 446 14.92 -12.41 -32.72
C LEU A 446 16.44 -12.26 -32.57
N SER A 447 16.90 -11.01 -32.60
CA SER A 447 18.27 -10.68 -32.21
C SER A 447 18.53 -11.10 -30.76
N ASP A 448 19.78 -11.36 -30.40
CA ASP A 448 20.12 -11.79 -29.04
C ASP A 448 19.68 -10.78 -27.97
N ALA A 449 19.77 -9.48 -28.27
CA ALA A 449 19.30 -8.42 -27.38
C ALA A 449 17.78 -8.43 -27.25
N ASP A 450 17.04 -8.53 -28.36
CA ASP A 450 15.57 -8.53 -28.33
C ASP A 450 15.04 -9.81 -27.68
N ARG A 451 15.73 -10.93 -27.82
CA ARG A 451 15.39 -12.20 -27.17
C ARG A 451 15.41 -12.07 -25.65
N VAL A 452 16.40 -11.40 -25.06
CA VAL A 452 16.44 -11.12 -23.61
C VAL A 452 15.20 -10.32 -23.18
N TRP A 453 14.87 -9.23 -23.88
CA TRP A 453 13.72 -8.39 -23.52
C TRP A 453 12.37 -9.06 -23.81
N ALA A 454 12.31 -9.95 -24.79
CA ALA A 454 11.16 -10.81 -25.03
C ALA A 454 10.90 -11.73 -23.82
N LEU A 455 11.95 -12.27 -23.17
CA LEU A 455 11.80 -13.05 -21.94
C LEU A 455 11.32 -12.21 -20.77
N VAL A 456 11.86 -10.99 -20.63
CA VAL A 456 11.38 -10.05 -19.61
C VAL A 456 9.89 -9.73 -19.82
N ALA A 457 9.45 -9.55 -21.07
CA ALA A 457 8.04 -9.33 -21.39
C ALA A 457 7.18 -10.57 -21.07
N LEU A 458 7.63 -11.77 -21.44
CA LEU A 458 6.89 -13.01 -21.21
C LEU A 458 6.71 -13.33 -19.71
N ARG A 459 7.59 -12.84 -18.82
CA ARG A 459 7.40 -12.93 -17.34
C ARG A 459 6.08 -12.31 -16.86
N ARG A 460 5.48 -11.41 -17.66
CA ARG A 460 4.19 -10.75 -17.35
C ARG A 460 2.97 -11.58 -17.77
N VAL A 461 3.15 -12.58 -18.63
CA VAL A 461 2.06 -13.47 -19.08
C VAL A 461 2.09 -14.73 -18.24
N ASP A 462 2.99 -15.64 -18.57
CA ASP A 462 3.28 -16.88 -17.86
C ASP A 462 4.50 -17.55 -18.53
N LEU A 463 5.61 -17.66 -17.80
CA LEU A 463 6.80 -18.39 -18.25
C LEU A 463 6.89 -19.81 -17.70
N ASN A 464 5.88 -20.29 -16.96
CA ASN A 464 5.90 -21.63 -16.39
C ASN A 464 5.74 -22.73 -17.44
N ASP A 465 5.36 -22.41 -18.69
CA ASP A 465 5.32 -23.36 -19.78
C ASP A 465 6.73 -23.91 -20.08
N PRO A 466 6.98 -25.22 -19.86
CA PRO A 466 8.30 -25.83 -20.07
C PRO A 466 8.81 -25.72 -21.51
N LYS A 467 7.98 -25.33 -22.49
CA LYS A 467 8.44 -25.07 -23.86
C LYS A 467 9.48 -23.95 -23.91
N TRP A 468 9.35 -22.91 -23.07
CA TRP A 468 10.26 -21.77 -23.10
C TRP A 468 11.64 -22.17 -22.59
N VAL A 469 11.69 -22.88 -21.45
CA VAL A 469 12.94 -23.42 -20.91
C VAL A 469 13.62 -24.34 -21.93
N ARG A 470 12.88 -25.27 -22.55
CA ARG A 470 13.45 -26.16 -23.59
C ARG A 470 13.92 -25.40 -24.83
N ALA A 471 13.24 -24.31 -25.18
CA ALA A 471 13.60 -23.50 -26.33
C ALA A 471 14.91 -22.73 -26.15
N LEU A 472 15.19 -22.31 -24.91
CA LEU A 472 16.25 -21.34 -24.56
C LEU A 472 17.42 -21.98 -23.81
N ALA A 473 17.25 -23.14 -23.18
CA ALA A 473 18.35 -23.88 -22.57
C ALA A 473 19.57 -24.13 -23.49
N PRO A 474 19.45 -24.26 -24.83
CA PRO A 474 20.62 -24.35 -25.70
C PRO A 474 21.12 -22.99 -26.24
N ASP A 475 20.56 -21.86 -25.81
CA ASP A 475 20.92 -20.53 -26.31
C ASP A 475 22.37 -20.16 -25.92
N PRO A 476 23.23 -19.73 -26.86
CA PRO A 476 24.62 -19.42 -26.55
C PRO A 476 24.80 -18.09 -25.77
N ASN A 477 23.76 -17.25 -25.69
CA ASN A 477 23.86 -15.97 -25.00
C ASN A 477 23.84 -16.17 -23.47
N PRO A 478 24.89 -15.76 -22.74
CA PRO A 478 24.94 -15.91 -21.28
C PRO A 478 23.83 -15.15 -20.54
N GLU A 479 23.33 -14.04 -21.09
CA GLU A 479 22.21 -13.27 -20.48
C GLU A 479 20.86 -13.99 -20.58
N ILE A 480 20.76 -15.05 -21.39
CA ILE A 480 19.55 -15.87 -21.56
C ILE A 480 19.63 -17.13 -20.68
N GLN A 481 20.84 -17.64 -20.47
CA GLN A 481 21.10 -18.81 -19.62
C GLN A 481 21.01 -18.49 -18.13
N PHE A 482 21.26 -17.23 -17.75
CA PHE A 482 21.14 -16.70 -16.39
C PHE A 482 19.73 -16.15 -16.15
#